data_AF-A0AA39WD30-F1
#
_entry.id   AF-A0AA39WD30-F1
#
_cell.length_a   1.000
_cell.length_b   1.000
_cell.length_c   1.000
_cell.angle_alpha   90.00
_cell.angle_beta   90.00
_cell.angle_gamma   90.00
#
_symmetry.space_group_name_H-M   'P 1'
#
loop_
_entity.id
_entity.type
_entity.pdbx_description
1 polymer ?
#
loop_
_entity_poly.entity_id
_entity_poly.type
_entity_poly.pdbx_seq_one_letter_code
_entity_poly.pdbx_strand_id
1 'polypeptide(L)'
;MDSQTPRLPPEIWLIILEMLPASFFQKNLRCLTVSKQWYDLAYPSFYSRIEFTPRVISRLVSRQSRRFNRSRAKLRETLRCLNIVLDGMGKSDPKNGCFDTVLNLGRLYAMLLDFKDLQAVSIQARWQNKKWKADPLQADYLPMRAIVPFVSFLENVKILDLDLRGTSVINGVTSDDQVHLCPFFRPLLNKLDVLRLRVRCICALAVLDMPDMGPLTVREITINLYLGEISKHNPKLNSTRRCSRAPNSWEWKSPVDEIRASLQILLPIMVEPKRAQMIHLAPTGEVHTWNAATDICVPDTTKKAIPLRSCKETKSGSCFAEPNPSEDSNLDEIVLI
;
A
#
# COMPACT_ATOMS: atom_id res chain seq x y z
N MET A 1 31.47 10.00 -27.13
CA MET A 1 30.50 9.97 -28.23
C MET A 1 29.24 10.66 -27.74
N ASP A 2 29.05 11.91 -28.12
CA ASP A 2 27.86 12.68 -27.74
C ASP A 2 26.69 12.21 -28.61
N SER A 3 25.94 11.24 -28.10
CA SER A 3 24.67 10.85 -28.71
C SER A 3 23.70 12.01 -28.54
N GLN A 4 23.52 12.82 -29.58
CA GLN A 4 22.48 13.85 -29.60
C GLN A 4 21.13 13.17 -29.39
N THR A 5 20.45 13.54 -28.31
CA THR A 5 19.06 13.14 -28.11
C THR A 5 18.22 13.68 -29.28
N PRO A 6 17.32 12.86 -29.85
CA PRO A 6 16.50 13.29 -30.98
C PRO A 6 15.69 14.54 -30.58
N ARG A 7 15.71 15.57 -31.43
CA ARG A 7 14.96 16.82 -31.21
C ARG A 7 13.49 16.58 -31.55
N LEU A 8 12.75 15.97 -30.64
CA LEU A 8 11.29 15.84 -30.75
C LEU A 8 10.60 17.04 -30.07
N PRO A 9 9.43 17.47 -30.57
CA PRO A 9 8.57 18.44 -29.88
C PRO A 9 8.16 17.96 -28.48
N PRO A 10 7.95 18.87 -27.50
CA PRO A 10 7.53 18.51 -26.13
C PRO A 10 6.28 17.64 -26.07
N GLU A 11 5.32 17.82 -26.98
CA GLU A 11 4.06 17.09 -27.04
C GLU A 11 4.30 15.60 -27.31
N ILE A 12 5.24 15.29 -28.22
CA ILE A 12 5.62 13.90 -28.52
C ILE A 12 6.30 13.27 -27.31
N TRP A 13 7.13 14.02 -26.59
CA TRP A 13 7.74 13.53 -25.36
C TRP A 13 6.70 13.26 -24.27
N LEU A 14 5.69 14.12 -24.09
CA LEU A 14 4.62 13.90 -23.13
C LEU A 14 3.83 12.63 -23.46
N ILE A 15 3.48 12.40 -24.73
CA ILE A 15 2.82 11.16 -25.16
C ILE A 15 3.68 9.93 -24.83
N ILE A 16 4.99 9.99 -25.10
CA ILE A 16 5.93 8.90 -24.75
C ILE A 16 5.93 8.69 -23.23
N LEU A 17 6.00 9.76 -22.44
CA LEU A 17 6.04 9.71 -20.98
C LEU A 17 4.75 9.16 -20.37
N GLU A 18 3.59 9.50 -20.93
CA GLU A 18 2.28 8.97 -20.53
C GLU A 18 2.17 7.45 -20.77
N MET A 19 2.82 6.94 -21.81
CA MET A 19 2.88 5.50 -22.08
C MET A 19 3.87 4.76 -21.15
N LEU A 20 4.79 5.46 -20.49
CA LEU A 20 5.75 4.85 -19.59
C LEU A 20 5.14 4.70 -18.18
N PRO A 21 5.07 3.48 -17.62
CA PRO A 21 4.60 3.32 -16.25
C PRO A 21 5.61 3.96 -15.29
N ALA A 22 5.16 4.57 -14.18
CA ALA A 22 6.06 5.14 -13.16
C ALA A 22 7.17 4.17 -12.70
N SER A 23 6.88 2.86 -12.69
CA SER A 23 7.84 1.81 -12.38
C SER A 23 9.07 1.77 -13.31
N PHE A 24 8.99 2.34 -14.51
CA PHE A 24 10.10 2.46 -15.45
C PHE A 24 11.22 3.31 -14.85
N PHE A 25 10.90 4.51 -14.37
CA PHE A 25 11.84 5.43 -13.74
C PHE A 25 12.30 4.95 -12.36
N GLN A 26 11.41 4.30 -11.60
CA GLN A 26 11.77 3.73 -10.29
C GLN A 26 12.87 2.66 -10.39
N LYS A 27 12.93 1.93 -11.52
CA LYS A 27 13.98 0.94 -11.78
C LYS A 27 15.32 1.57 -12.17
N ASN A 28 15.29 2.71 -12.85
CA ASN A 28 16.49 3.40 -13.27
C ASN A 28 16.29 4.92 -13.24
N LEU A 29 16.67 5.55 -12.13
CA LEU A 29 16.55 7.00 -11.95
C LEU A 29 17.41 7.79 -12.95
N ARG A 30 18.44 7.18 -13.55
CA ARG A 30 19.25 7.82 -14.61
C ARG A 30 18.41 8.13 -15.85
N CYS A 31 17.29 7.43 -16.02
CA CYS A 31 16.33 7.77 -17.07
C CYS A 31 15.72 9.15 -16.87
N LEU A 32 15.75 9.75 -15.67
CA LEU A 32 15.31 11.14 -15.48
C LEU A 32 16.40 12.16 -15.82
N THR A 33 17.67 11.75 -15.84
CA THR A 33 18.82 12.65 -15.99
C THR A 33 19.38 12.68 -17.41
N VAL A 34 18.59 12.29 -18.42
CA VAL A 34 19.01 12.26 -19.83
C VAL A 34 19.31 13.67 -20.35
N SER A 35 18.42 14.62 -20.07
CA SER A 35 18.59 16.04 -20.36
C SER A 35 17.71 16.88 -19.44
N LYS A 36 17.98 18.18 -19.34
CA LYS A 36 17.16 19.11 -18.53
C LYS A 36 15.71 19.16 -19.03
N GLN A 37 15.52 19.28 -20.35
CA GLN A 37 14.18 19.31 -20.96
C GLN A 37 13.43 18.01 -20.68
N TRP A 38 14.11 16.86 -20.80
CA TRP A 38 13.51 15.57 -20.50
C TRP A 38 13.12 15.47 -19.02
N TYR A 39 13.98 15.93 -18.11
CA TYR A 39 13.67 15.98 -16.68
C TYR A 39 12.42 16.81 -16.41
N ASP A 40 12.36 18.03 -16.96
CA ASP A 40 11.25 18.96 -16.73
C ASP A 40 9.91 18.39 -17.23
N LEU A 41 9.91 17.64 -18.35
CA LEU A 41 8.73 16.96 -18.89
C LEU A 41 8.38 15.66 -18.15
N ALA A 42 9.38 14.87 -17.75
CA ALA A 42 9.18 13.58 -17.09
C ALA A 42 8.79 13.72 -15.61
N TYR A 43 9.20 14.84 -14.98
CA TYR A 43 9.01 15.07 -13.56
C TYR A 43 7.55 14.90 -13.10
N PRO A 44 6.55 15.56 -13.71
CA PRO A 44 5.16 15.43 -13.27
C PRO A 44 4.65 13.99 -13.38
N SER A 45 4.96 13.30 -14.48
CA SER A 45 4.53 11.91 -14.71
C SER A 45 5.18 10.95 -13.72
N PHE A 46 6.48 11.09 -13.46
CA PHE A 46 7.18 10.24 -12.50
C PHE A 46 6.74 10.47 -11.05
N TYR A 47 6.69 11.74 -10.61
CA TYR A 47 6.36 12.10 -9.24
C TYR A 47 4.85 12.01 -8.95
N SER A 48 4.00 11.86 -9.98
CA SER A 48 2.57 11.58 -9.78
C SER A 48 2.30 10.31 -8.99
N ARG A 49 3.19 9.30 -9.09
CA ARG A 49 3.05 8.01 -8.41
C ARG A 49 4.38 7.53 -7.84
N ILE A 50 4.52 7.64 -6.52
CA ILE A 50 5.78 7.30 -5.85
C ILE A 50 5.57 6.23 -4.80
N GLU A 51 6.57 5.37 -4.70
CA GLU A 51 6.73 4.43 -3.60
C GLU A 51 7.65 4.99 -2.52
N PHE A 52 7.14 5.06 -1.30
CA PHE A 52 7.88 5.46 -0.11
C PHE A 52 8.15 4.26 0.77
N THR A 53 9.42 3.90 0.87
CA THR A 53 9.92 2.94 1.85
C THR A 53 10.21 3.65 3.18
N PRO A 54 10.37 2.92 4.29
CA PRO A 54 10.67 3.50 5.60
C PRO A 54 11.84 4.50 5.55
N ARG A 55 12.93 4.11 4.89
CA ARG A 55 14.13 4.95 4.74
C ARG A 55 13.86 6.24 3.98
N VAL A 56 13.03 6.19 2.93
CA VAL A 56 12.64 7.38 2.15
C VAL A 56 11.78 8.29 3.01
N ILE A 57 10.80 7.75 3.73
CA ILE A 57 9.93 8.51 4.63
C ILE A 57 10.78 9.23 5.69
N SER A 58 11.65 8.51 6.39
CA SER A 58 12.53 9.07 7.43
C SER A 58 13.35 10.25 6.90
N ARG A 59 14.00 10.10 5.73
CA ARG A 59 14.74 11.19 5.09
C ARG A 59 13.83 12.34 4.69
N LEU A 60 12.67 12.02 4.12
CA LEU A 60 11.69 12.99 3.64
C LEU A 60 11.08 13.79 4.78
N VAL A 61 10.95 13.27 6.00
CA VAL A 61 10.37 14.00 7.13
C VAL A 61 11.41 14.63 8.06
N SER A 62 12.61 14.06 8.14
CA SER A 62 13.63 14.50 9.11
C SER A 62 14.61 15.53 8.54
N ARG A 63 14.90 15.50 7.23
CA ARG A 63 15.88 16.41 6.64
C ARG A 63 15.29 17.82 6.47
N GLN A 64 15.92 18.82 7.07
CA GLN A 64 15.55 20.22 6.86
C GLN A 64 16.67 20.90 6.07
N SER A 65 16.46 21.11 4.77
CA SER A 65 17.36 21.92 3.95
C SER A 65 16.57 22.67 2.90
N ARG A 66 17.14 23.79 2.40
CA ARG A 66 16.50 24.58 1.34
C ARG A 66 16.22 23.76 0.07
N ARG A 67 17.15 22.89 -0.34
CA ARG A 67 17.00 22.02 -1.52
C ARG A 67 15.87 20.99 -1.33
N PHE A 68 15.83 20.35 -0.16
CA PHE A 68 14.75 19.40 0.18
C PHE A 68 13.39 20.09 0.28
N ASN A 69 13.32 21.31 0.82
CA ASN A 69 12.06 22.07 0.89
C ASN A 69 11.52 22.42 -0.50
N ARG A 70 12.37 22.80 -1.46
CA ARG A 70 11.95 22.99 -2.86
C ARG A 70 11.42 21.70 -3.48
N SER A 71 12.07 20.58 -3.20
CA SER A 71 11.64 19.26 -3.70
C SER A 71 10.29 18.85 -3.11
N ARG A 72 10.08 19.09 -1.80
CA ARG A 72 8.78 18.86 -1.14
C ARG A 72 7.68 19.76 -1.71
N ALA A 73 7.98 21.02 -2.02
CA ALA A 73 7.01 21.93 -2.64
C ALA A 73 6.57 21.41 -4.01
N LYS A 74 7.53 21.02 -4.87
CA LYS A 74 7.20 20.39 -6.16
C LYS A 74 6.43 19.09 -6.02
N LEU A 75 6.80 18.26 -5.04
CA LEU A 75 6.10 17.01 -4.76
C LEU A 75 4.64 17.27 -4.35
N ARG A 76 4.39 18.30 -3.54
CA ARG A 76 3.03 18.70 -3.11
C ARG A 76 2.13 19.05 -4.29
N GLU A 77 2.69 19.67 -5.33
CA GLU A 77 1.99 20.08 -6.55
C GLU A 77 1.77 18.94 -7.55
N THR A 78 2.50 17.83 -7.42
CA THR A 78 2.52 16.77 -8.45
C THR A 78 2.06 15.41 -7.96
N LEU A 79 2.21 15.09 -6.67
CA LEU A 79 1.92 13.78 -6.12
C LEU A 79 0.41 13.52 -6.06
N ARG A 80 -0.04 12.55 -6.86
CA ARG A 80 -1.44 12.12 -6.91
C ARG A 80 -1.67 10.77 -6.25
N CYS A 81 -0.67 9.90 -6.30
CA CYS A 81 -0.72 8.53 -5.84
C CYS A 81 0.47 8.23 -4.94
N LEU A 82 0.21 7.98 -3.67
CA LEU A 82 1.22 7.61 -2.69
C LEU A 82 1.13 6.10 -2.40
N ASN A 83 2.24 5.38 -2.60
CA ASN A 83 2.38 4.00 -2.13
C ASN A 83 3.38 3.93 -0.98
N ILE A 84 2.91 3.73 0.24
CA ILE A 84 3.75 3.48 1.41
C ILE A 84 4.01 1.98 1.48
N VAL A 85 5.28 1.62 1.45
CA VAL A 85 5.73 0.26 1.67
C VAL A 85 6.34 0.17 3.04
N LEU A 86 5.86 -0.78 3.82
CA LEU A 86 6.32 -1.06 5.17
C LEU A 86 7.12 -2.35 5.11
N ASP A 87 8.44 -2.24 5.25
CA ASP A 87 9.29 -3.41 5.42
C ASP A 87 9.22 -3.82 6.89
N GLY A 88 9.02 -5.11 7.15
CA GLY A 88 8.79 -5.60 8.49
C GLY A 88 9.86 -5.16 9.52
N MET A 89 9.45 -4.85 10.74
CA MET A 89 10.26 -4.78 11.95
C MET A 89 10.89 -6.16 12.22
N GLY A 90 11.91 -6.54 11.46
CA GLY A 90 12.80 -7.63 11.84
C GLY A 90 13.34 -7.31 13.23
N LYS A 91 13.21 -8.26 14.17
CA LYS A 91 13.78 -8.10 15.51
C LYS A 91 15.28 -7.84 15.33
N SER A 92 15.69 -6.61 15.59
CA SER A 92 17.06 -6.26 15.96
C SER A 92 18.11 -6.51 14.87
N ASP A 93 18.12 -5.69 13.82
CA ASP A 93 19.41 -5.17 13.39
C ASP A 93 19.64 -3.82 14.10
N PRO A 94 20.41 -3.78 15.21
CA PRO A 94 20.71 -2.53 15.91
C PRO A 94 21.45 -1.51 15.01
N LYS A 95 22.02 -1.94 13.88
CA LYS A 95 22.63 -1.05 12.87
C LYS A 95 21.58 -0.36 11.97
N ASN A 96 20.38 -0.90 11.85
CA ASN A 96 19.22 -0.22 11.24
C ASN A 96 18.50 0.67 12.26
N GLY A 97 19.23 1.20 13.23
CA GLY A 97 18.76 2.03 14.31
C GLY A 97 17.64 2.98 13.89
N CYS A 98 16.51 2.84 14.58
CA CYS A 98 15.54 3.90 14.76
C CYS A 98 14.81 4.39 13.50
N PHE A 99 14.29 3.48 12.66
CA PHE A 99 13.04 3.85 11.99
C PHE A 99 11.92 3.78 13.02
N ASP A 100 11.69 4.89 13.72
CA ASP A 100 10.44 5.10 14.46
C ASP A 100 9.33 5.24 13.43
N THR A 101 8.78 4.09 13.02
CA THR A 101 7.72 3.99 12.01
C THR A 101 6.55 4.90 12.36
N VAL A 102 6.21 4.97 13.65
CA VAL A 102 5.05 5.70 14.12
C VAL A 102 5.26 7.19 13.97
N LEU A 103 6.38 7.69 14.50
CA LEU A 103 6.70 9.11 14.44
C LEU A 103 6.91 9.58 13.00
N ASN A 104 7.61 8.78 12.18
CA ASN A 104 7.86 9.13 10.79
C ASN A 104 6.58 9.11 9.94
N LEU A 105 5.68 8.15 10.17
CA LEU A 105 4.38 8.12 9.50
C LEU A 105 3.48 9.27 9.97
N GLY A 106 3.50 9.62 11.25
CA GLY A 106 2.78 10.79 11.77
C GLY A 106 3.25 12.11 11.12
N ARG A 107 4.57 12.28 10.98
CA ARG A 107 5.15 13.44 10.28
C ARG A 107 4.86 13.44 8.78
N LEU A 108 4.90 12.26 8.14
CA LEU A 108 4.52 12.11 6.73
C LEU A 108 3.06 12.52 6.54
N TYR A 109 2.17 12.01 7.37
CA TYR A 109 0.76 12.38 7.36
C TYR A 109 0.58 13.90 7.48
N ALA A 110 1.22 14.53 8.47
CA ALA A 110 1.11 15.98 8.66
C ALA A 110 1.53 16.78 7.40
N MET A 111 2.58 16.32 6.70
CA MET A 111 3.01 16.90 5.43
C MET A 111 2.00 16.67 4.31
N LEU A 112 1.35 15.49 4.25
CA LEU A 112 0.37 15.16 3.20
C LEU A 112 -0.94 15.94 3.32
N LEU A 113 -1.25 16.57 4.46
CA LEU A 113 -2.40 17.46 4.59
C LEU A 113 -2.36 18.66 3.63
N ASP A 114 -1.15 19.05 3.22
CA ASP A 114 -0.96 20.13 2.25
C ASP A 114 -1.13 19.67 0.80
N PHE A 115 -1.25 18.37 0.53
CA PHE A 115 -1.22 17.81 -0.81
C PHE A 115 -2.65 17.78 -1.37
N LYS A 116 -3.01 18.84 -2.08
CA LYS A 116 -4.38 19.04 -2.58
C LYS A 116 -4.75 18.07 -3.71
N ASP A 117 -3.76 17.66 -4.49
CA ASP A 117 -3.95 16.74 -5.62
C ASP A 117 -3.77 15.25 -5.24
N LEU A 118 -3.54 14.93 -3.97
CA LEU A 118 -3.40 13.54 -3.52
C LEU A 118 -4.75 12.83 -3.56
N GLN A 119 -4.90 11.91 -4.52
CA GLN A 119 -6.13 11.17 -4.78
C GLN A 119 -6.08 9.72 -4.30
N ALA A 120 -4.89 9.11 -4.24
CA ALA A 120 -4.74 7.71 -3.89
C ALA A 120 -3.67 7.49 -2.83
N VAL A 121 -4.00 6.69 -1.82
CA VAL A 121 -3.06 6.21 -0.80
C VAL A 121 -3.12 4.70 -0.74
N SER A 122 -1.96 4.07 -0.90
CA SER A 122 -1.75 2.64 -0.76
C SER A 122 -0.77 2.41 0.38
N ILE A 123 -1.09 1.54 1.33
CA ILE A 123 -0.18 1.11 2.39
C ILE A 123 -0.02 -0.40 2.27
N GLN A 124 1.20 -0.84 2.01
CA GLN A 124 1.53 -2.24 1.75
C GLN A 124 2.59 -2.72 2.72
N ALA A 125 2.31 -3.83 3.41
CA ALA A 125 3.31 -4.56 4.16
C ALA A 125 4.11 -5.46 3.21
N ARG A 126 5.44 -5.37 3.27
CA ARG A 126 6.36 -6.29 2.58
C ARG A 126 6.98 -7.27 3.56
N TRP A 127 6.94 -8.52 3.14
CA TRP A 127 7.71 -9.59 3.76
C TRP A 127 9.18 -9.43 3.39
N GLN A 128 10.02 -9.18 4.39
CA GLN A 128 11.47 -9.19 4.19
C GLN A 128 11.98 -10.57 3.79
N ASN A 129 11.29 -11.64 4.21
CA ASN A 129 11.67 -12.99 3.85
C ASN A 129 10.69 -13.60 2.83
N LYS A 130 11.07 -13.59 1.55
CA LYS A 130 10.31 -14.23 0.45
C LYS A 130 10.07 -15.72 0.68
N LYS A 131 10.84 -16.37 1.56
CA LYS A 131 10.70 -17.80 1.89
C LYS A 131 9.77 -18.07 3.07
N TRP A 132 9.32 -17.04 3.79
CA TRP A 132 8.45 -17.21 4.96
C TRP A 132 7.00 -17.38 4.52
N LYS A 133 6.44 -18.53 4.90
CA LYS A 133 5.01 -18.81 4.83
C LYS A 133 4.29 -17.99 5.92
N ALA A 134 3.00 -17.70 5.76
CA ALA A 134 2.22 -17.00 6.78
C ALA A 134 2.35 -17.71 8.14
N ASP A 135 3.14 -17.15 9.07
CA ASP A 135 3.49 -17.72 10.36
C ASP A 135 2.68 -16.98 11.45
N PRO A 136 2.03 -17.70 12.38
CA PRO A 136 1.23 -17.06 13.43
C PRO A 136 2.04 -16.15 14.35
N LEU A 137 3.36 -16.35 14.46
CA LEU A 137 4.31 -15.60 15.28
C LEU A 137 4.84 -14.33 14.61
N GLN A 138 4.25 -13.94 13.48
CA GLN A 138 4.63 -12.72 12.80
C GLN A 138 4.48 -11.51 13.71
N ALA A 139 5.53 -10.69 13.73
CA ALA A 139 5.54 -9.47 14.51
C ALA A 139 4.40 -8.56 14.06
N ASP A 140 3.77 -7.88 15.02
CA ASP A 140 2.87 -6.79 14.70
C ASP A 140 3.72 -5.64 14.16
N TYR A 141 3.56 -5.33 12.88
CA TYR A 141 4.48 -4.45 12.16
C TYR A 141 4.10 -2.99 12.26
N LEU A 142 2.84 -2.69 12.62
CA LEU A 142 2.31 -1.36 12.51
C LEU A 142 1.27 -1.09 13.60
N PRO A 143 1.53 -0.13 14.50
CA PRO A 143 0.53 0.28 15.45
C PRO A 143 -0.56 1.07 14.72
N MET A 144 -1.82 0.87 15.12
CA MET A 144 -2.95 1.45 14.39
C MET A 144 -2.91 2.96 14.36
N ARG A 145 -2.40 3.55 15.45
CA ARG A 145 -2.22 4.99 15.61
C ARG A 145 -1.43 5.62 14.46
N ALA A 146 -0.59 4.86 13.76
CA ALA A 146 0.12 5.34 12.58
C ALA A 146 -0.73 5.36 11.29
N ILE A 147 -1.72 4.47 11.12
CA ILE A 147 -2.59 4.43 9.94
C ILE A 147 -3.79 5.35 10.10
N VAL A 148 -4.40 5.42 11.30
CA VAL A 148 -5.67 6.15 11.53
C VAL A 148 -5.65 7.53 10.87
N PRO A 149 -4.58 8.33 10.97
CA PRO A 149 -4.61 9.66 10.40
C PRO A 149 -4.77 9.68 8.87
N PHE A 150 -4.14 8.74 8.16
CA PHE A 150 -4.25 8.62 6.70
C PHE A 150 -5.67 8.26 6.26
N VAL A 151 -6.33 7.44 7.07
CA VAL A 151 -7.70 6.96 6.83
C VAL A 151 -8.68 8.10 7.11
N SER A 152 -8.61 8.71 8.29
CA SER A 152 -9.63 9.65 8.75
C SER A 152 -9.55 11.05 8.13
N PHE A 153 -8.36 11.59 7.87
CA PHE A 153 -8.22 13.04 7.66
C PHE A 153 -7.77 13.47 6.27
N LEU A 154 -7.37 12.55 5.38
CA LEU A 154 -6.97 12.93 4.02
C LEU A 154 -8.19 13.17 3.13
N GLU A 155 -8.74 14.38 3.18
CA GLU A 155 -10.02 14.78 2.54
C GLU A 155 -10.10 14.51 1.03
N ASN A 156 -8.99 14.69 0.31
CA ASN A 156 -8.95 14.57 -1.15
C ASN A 156 -8.77 13.14 -1.64
N VAL A 157 -8.47 12.19 -0.75
CA VAL A 157 -8.22 10.80 -1.12
C VAL A 157 -9.53 10.14 -1.52
N LYS A 158 -9.53 9.58 -2.74
CA LYS A 158 -10.61 8.81 -3.36
C LYS A 158 -10.30 7.33 -3.43
N ILE A 159 -9.04 6.94 -3.40
CA ILE A 159 -8.61 5.54 -3.48
C ILE A 159 -7.80 5.20 -2.24
N LEU A 160 -8.27 4.21 -1.48
CA LEU A 160 -7.54 3.64 -0.35
C LEU A 160 -7.26 2.17 -0.60
N ASP A 161 -5.99 1.80 -0.57
CA ASP A 161 -5.53 0.41 -0.64
C ASP A 161 -4.73 0.08 0.63
N LEU A 162 -5.17 -0.92 1.39
CA LEU A 162 -4.50 -1.39 2.59
C LEU A 162 -4.17 -2.87 2.44
N ASP A 163 -2.97 -3.17 1.93
CA ASP A 163 -2.44 -4.52 1.86
C ASP A 163 -1.47 -4.78 3.02
N LEU A 164 -2.01 -5.12 4.18
CA LEU A 164 -1.21 -5.46 5.34
C LEU A 164 -0.76 -6.92 5.35
N ARG A 165 -1.08 -7.72 4.32
CA ARG A 165 -0.70 -9.13 4.17
C ARG A 165 -0.89 -9.99 5.41
N GLY A 166 -1.91 -9.71 6.23
CA GLY A 166 -2.18 -10.49 7.44
C GLY A 166 -1.33 -10.13 8.66
N THR A 167 -0.64 -8.99 8.61
CA THR A 167 -0.04 -8.39 9.80
C THR A 167 -1.13 -7.81 10.71
N SER A 168 -1.03 -8.02 12.02
CA SER A 168 -1.98 -7.42 12.97
C SER A 168 -1.59 -5.98 13.27
N VAL A 169 -2.61 -5.21 13.61
CA VAL A 169 -2.49 -3.80 13.95
C VAL A 169 -2.72 -3.66 15.46
N ILE A 170 -1.71 -3.18 16.19
CA ILE A 170 -1.71 -3.10 17.66
C ILE A 170 -1.96 -1.67 18.16
N ASN A 171 -2.55 -1.52 19.35
CA ASN A 171 -2.77 -0.18 19.95
C ASN A 171 -1.53 0.40 20.68
N GLY A 172 -0.45 -0.38 20.80
CA GLY A 172 0.87 0.11 21.19
C GLY A 172 1.31 -0.12 22.64
N VAL A 173 0.53 -0.79 23.51
CA VAL A 173 0.98 -1.03 24.91
C VAL A 173 0.90 -2.50 25.32
N THR A 174 -0.16 -3.23 24.93
CA THR A 174 -0.33 -4.65 25.23
C THR A 174 -0.71 -5.42 23.96
N SER A 175 -0.32 -6.70 23.88
CA SER A 175 -0.66 -7.58 22.75
C SER A 175 -2.15 -7.90 22.65
N ASP A 176 -2.91 -7.68 23.73
CA ASP A 176 -4.33 -8.01 23.82
C ASP A 176 -5.25 -6.90 23.30
N ASP A 177 -4.75 -5.67 23.15
CA ASP A 177 -5.50 -4.53 22.60
C ASP A 177 -5.48 -4.56 21.07
N GLN A 178 -6.13 -5.56 20.48
CA GLN A 178 -6.39 -5.56 19.04
C GLN A 178 -7.29 -4.38 18.68
N VAL A 179 -6.78 -3.49 17.82
CA VAL A 179 -7.56 -2.35 17.36
C VAL A 179 -8.45 -2.77 16.21
N HIS A 180 -9.73 -2.43 16.34
CA HIS A 180 -10.70 -2.61 15.28
C HIS A 180 -10.50 -1.54 14.21
N LEU A 181 -10.19 -1.93 12.97
CA LEU A 181 -10.14 -0.99 11.84
C LEU A 181 -11.54 -0.58 11.36
N CYS A 182 -12.54 -1.39 11.68
CA CYS A 182 -13.91 -1.28 11.19
C CYS A 182 -14.55 0.09 11.44
N PRO A 183 -14.44 0.70 12.64
CA PRO A 183 -14.99 2.02 12.90
C PRO A 183 -14.36 3.13 12.04
N PHE A 184 -13.13 2.93 11.55
CA PHE A 184 -12.41 3.92 10.75
C PHE A 184 -12.73 3.81 9.25
N PHE A 185 -13.07 2.61 8.75
CA PHE A 185 -13.43 2.43 7.33
C PHE A 185 -14.85 2.89 7.02
N ARG A 186 -15.74 2.78 8.01
CA ARG A 186 -17.15 3.10 7.86
C ARG A 186 -17.40 4.55 7.36
N PRO A 187 -16.80 5.60 7.97
CA PRO A 187 -16.89 6.96 7.45
C PRO A 187 -16.34 7.15 6.02
N LEU A 188 -15.45 6.26 5.57
CA LEU A 188 -14.79 6.40 4.27
C LEU A 188 -15.62 5.91 3.09
N LEU A 189 -16.64 5.08 3.33
CA LEU A 189 -17.50 4.56 2.26
C LEU A 189 -18.27 5.68 1.53
N ASN A 190 -18.49 6.82 2.20
CA ASN A 190 -19.12 8.03 1.64
C ASN A 190 -18.13 9.05 1.06
N LYS A 191 -16.84 8.73 1.06
CA LYS A 191 -15.79 9.66 0.64
C LYS A 191 -14.95 9.09 -0.48
N LEU A 192 -14.64 7.80 -0.39
CA LEU A 192 -13.84 7.06 -1.35
C LEU A 192 -14.67 6.68 -2.57
N ASP A 193 -13.99 6.54 -3.69
CA ASP A 193 -14.48 5.87 -4.90
C ASP A 193 -14.05 4.39 -4.89
N VAL A 194 -12.86 4.09 -4.34
CA VAL A 194 -12.28 2.75 -4.32
C VAL A 194 -11.70 2.42 -2.95
N LEU A 195 -12.12 1.28 -2.40
CA LEU A 195 -11.62 0.72 -1.15
C LEU A 195 -11.12 -0.71 -1.38
N ARG A 196 -9.83 -0.95 -1.15
CA ARG A 196 -9.22 -2.28 -1.22
C ARG A 196 -8.58 -2.63 0.11
N LEU A 197 -8.99 -3.76 0.68
CA LEU A 197 -8.57 -4.18 2.01
C LEU A 197 -8.02 -5.60 1.97
N ARG A 198 -6.82 -5.79 2.49
CA ARG A 198 -6.21 -7.10 2.74
C ARG A 198 -5.54 -7.07 4.11
N VAL A 199 -6.34 -7.33 5.14
CA VAL A 199 -5.95 -7.16 6.54
C VAL A 199 -6.21 -8.44 7.35
N ARG A 200 -5.46 -8.64 8.44
CA ARG A 200 -5.56 -9.84 9.30
C ARG A 200 -6.93 -9.97 9.98
N CYS A 201 -7.51 -8.85 10.37
CA CYS A 201 -8.79 -8.79 11.08
C CYS A 201 -9.70 -7.78 10.38
N ILE A 202 -10.84 -8.24 9.86
CA ILE A 202 -11.91 -7.43 9.30
C ILE A 202 -13.23 -8.01 9.79
N CYS A 203 -14.07 -7.16 10.36
CA CYS A 203 -15.40 -7.56 10.76
C CYS A 203 -16.36 -7.32 9.59
N ALA A 204 -17.39 -8.16 9.47
CA ALA A 204 -18.55 -7.85 8.63
C ALA A 204 -19.20 -6.50 9.02
N LEU A 205 -19.14 -6.15 10.30
CA LEU A 205 -19.59 -4.84 10.81
C LEU A 205 -18.78 -3.64 10.27
N ALA A 206 -17.59 -3.84 9.71
CA ALA A 206 -16.90 -2.77 8.96
C ALA A 206 -17.71 -2.31 7.75
N VAL A 207 -18.62 -3.16 7.29
CA VAL A 207 -19.32 -3.06 6.03
C VAL A 207 -20.83 -2.87 6.24
N LEU A 208 -21.41 -3.37 7.34
CA LEU A 208 -22.87 -3.56 7.43
C LEU A 208 -23.72 -2.57 8.22
N ASP A 209 -23.21 -1.91 9.24
CA ASP A 209 -24.12 -1.39 10.27
C ASP A 209 -24.47 0.08 10.08
N MET A 210 -25.02 0.51 8.94
CA MET A 210 -25.29 1.93 8.65
C MET A 210 -26.78 2.20 8.43
N PRO A 211 -27.60 2.23 9.51
CA PRO A 211 -29.05 2.42 9.39
C PRO A 211 -29.47 3.74 8.72
N ASP A 212 -28.60 4.76 8.70
CA ASP A 212 -28.95 6.11 8.25
C ASP A 212 -28.06 6.69 7.14
N MET A 213 -27.26 5.87 6.44
CA MET A 213 -26.46 6.40 5.33
C MET A 213 -27.30 6.46 4.07
N GLY A 214 -27.35 7.66 3.48
CA GLY A 214 -27.76 7.83 2.10
C GLY A 214 -26.83 7.09 1.11
N PRO A 215 -26.94 7.37 -0.19
CA PRO A 215 -26.12 6.70 -1.20
C PRO A 215 -24.63 6.84 -0.91
N LEU A 216 -23.91 5.71 -0.97
CA LEU A 216 -22.47 5.65 -0.76
C LEU A 216 -21.73 6.08 -2.03
N THR A 217 -20.70 6.92 -1.90
CA THR A 217 -19.88 7.36 -3.05
C THR A 217 -19.00 6.25 -3.61
N VAL A 218 -18.68 5.25 -2.79
CA VAL A 218 -17.79 4.16 -3.17
C VAL A 218 -18.36 3.35 -4.32
N ARG A 219 -17.55 3.22 -5.37
CA ARG A 219 -17.86 2.50 -6.61
C ARG A 219 -17.25 1.10 -6.60
N GLU A 220 -16.07 0.95 -6.00
CA GLU A 220 -15.38 -0.33 -5.90
C GLU A 220 -15.01 -0.67 -4.46
N ILE A 221 -15.45 -1.84 -3.99
CA ILE A 221 -15.00 -2.44 -2.73
C ILE A 221 -14.40 -3.81 -3.04
N THR A 222 -13.15 -4.01 -2.61
CA THR A 222 -12.50 -5.33 -2.67
C THR A 222 -12.00 -5.72 -1.28
N ILE A 223 -12.49 -6.85 -0.77
CA ILE A 223 -12.02 -7.43 0.48
C ILE A 223 -11.25 -8.72 0.18
N ASN A 224 -9.95 -8.70 0.42
CA ASN A 224 -9.08 -9.84 0.23
C ASN A 224 -8.81 -10.53 1.57
N LEU A 225 -9.46 -11.66 1.75
CA LEU A 225 -9.31 -12.54 2.92
C LEU A 225 -8.09 -13.45 2.80
N TYR A 226 -7.50 -13.60 1.61
CA TYR A 226 -6.34 -14.43 1.37
C TYR A 226 -5.05 -13.70 1.77
N LEU A 227 -4.45 -14.05 2.91
CA LEU A 227 -3.32 -13.29 3.46
C LEU A 227 -1.95 -13.66 2.87
N GLY A 228 -1.82 -14.81 2.22
CA GLY A 228 -0.55 -15.26 1.62
C GLY A 228 -0.50 -16.76 1.40
N GLU A 229 0.68 -17.28 1.04
CA GLU A 229 0.87 -18.73 0.87
C GLU A 229 0.46 -19.46 2.15
N ILE A 230 -0.36 -20.49 1.94
CA ILE A 230 -0.89 -21.30 3.02
C ILE A 230 0.28 -22.00 3.71
N SER A 231 0.56 -21.62 4.95
CA SER A 231 1.43 -22.44 5.79
C SER A 231 0.83 -23.83 5.93
N LYS A 232 1.60 -24.87 5.52
CA LYS A 232 1.23 -26.28 5.73
C LYS A 232 0.96 -26.57 7.21
N HIS A 233 1.55 -25.80 8.11
CA HIS A 233 1.45 -26.01 9.55
C HIS A 233 0.23 -25.33 10.17
N ASN A 234 -0.35 -24.33 9.51
CA ASN A 234 -1.54 -23.66 10.04
C ASN A 234 -2.38 -22.99 8.94
N PRO A 235 -3.21 -23.75 8.21
CA PRO A 235 -4.03 -23.23 7.13
C PRO A 235 -5.06 -22.19 7.60
N LYS A 236 -5.49 -22.28 8.87
CA LYS A 236 -6.47 -21.36 9.50
C LYS A 236 -5.95 -19.92 9.69
N LEU A 237 -4.65 -19.67 9.47
CA LEU A 237 -4.08 -18.34 9.58
C LEU A 237 -4.22 -17.49 8.32
N ASN A 238 -4.66 -18.09 7.22
CA ASN A 238 -4.78 -17.39 5.95
C ASN A 238 -6.16 -16.80 5.73
N SER A 239 -7.05 -16.89 6.73
CA SER A 239 -8.35 -16.26 6.72
C SER A 239 -8.38 -15.10 7.70
N THR A 240 -8.95 -14.00 7.26
CA THR A 240 -9.24 -12.87 8.13
C THR A 240 -10.11 -13.28 9.32
N ARG A 241 -9.79 -12.74 10.50
CA ARG A 241 -10.54 -13.00 11.74
C ARG A 241 -11.61 -11.92 11.96
N ARG A 242 -12.67 -12.28 12.69
CA ARG A 242 -13.53 -11.28 13.33
C ARG A 242 -12.72 -10.55 14.40
N CYS A 243 -12.91 -9.24 14.47
CA CYS A 243 -12.19 -8.39 15.42
C CYS A 243 -12.68 -8.59 16.87
N SER A 244 -13.95 -8.98 17.08
CA SER A 244 -14.46 -9.41 18.38
C SER A 244 -15.54 -10.48 18.23
N ARG A 245 -15.70 -11.29 19.28
CA ARG A 245 -16.84 -12.19 19.44
C ARG A 245 -18.04 -11.30 19.80
N ALA A 246 -19.11 -11.31 19.00
CA ALA A 246 -20.30 -10.58 19.39
C ALA A 246 -20.75 -11.12 20.76
N PRO A 247 -20.99 -10.26 21.77
CA PRO A 247 -21.09 -10.68 23.16
C PRO A 247 -22.16 -11.77 23.40
N ASN A 248 -23.13 -11.94 22.50
CA ASN A 248 -24.22 -12.89 22.63
C ASN A 248 -24.45 -13.80 21.40
N SER A 249 -23.55 -13.85 20.40
CA SER A 249 -23.75 -14.74 19.24
C SER A 249 -23.13 -16.12 19.49
N TRP A 250 -23.95 -17.08 19.92
CA TRP A 250 -23.58 -18.50 19.93
C TRP A 250 -23.49 -19.06 18.50
N GLU A 251 -24.10 -18.39 17.52
CA GLU A 251 -24.02 -18.73 16.11
C GLU A 251 -22.66 -18.35 15.50
N TRP A 252 -21.84 -19.37 15.27
CA TRP A 252 -20.60 -19.24 14.49
C TRP A 252 -20.95 -19.18 13.00
N LYS A 253 -21.29 -18.00 12.47
CA LYS A 253 -21.34 -17.80 11.02
C LYS A 253 -19.93 -17.77 10.45
N SER A 254 -19.71 -18.36 9.29
CA SER A 254 -18.42 -18.26 8.61
C SER A 254 -18.12 -16.78 8.32
N PRO A 255 -16.92 -16.24 8.66
CA PRO A 255 -16.55 -14.86 8.31
C PRO A 255 -16.72 -14.55 6.82
N VAL A 256 -16.54 -15.57 5.96
CA VAL A 256 -16.76 -15.47 4.52
C VAL A 256 -18.23 -15.16 4.21
N ASP A 257 -19.17 -15.88 4.81
CA ASP A 257 -20.60 -15.71 4.54
C ASP A 257 -21.12 -14.39 5.09
N GLU A 258 -20.62 -13.96 6.25
CA GLU A 258 -20.97 -12.63 6.79
C GLU A 258 -20.48 -11.50 5.89
N ILE A 259 -19.26 -11.60 5.36
CA ILE A 259 -18.71 -10.59 4.44
C ILE A 259 -19.46 -10.63 3.10
N ARG A 260 -19.84 -11.81 2.59
CA ARG A 260 -20.70 -11.92 1.39
C ARG A 260 -22.03 -11.20 1.59
N ALA A 261 -22.74 -11.53 2.67
CA ALA A 261 -24.00 -10.87 3.01
C ALA A 261 -23.82 -9.36 3.16
N SER A 262 -22.70 -8.93 3.76
CA SER A 262 -22.37 -7.51 3.89
C SER A 262 -22.23 -6.80 2.56
N LEU A 263 -21.44 -7.37 1.66
CA LEU A 263 -21.19 -6.78 0.34
C LEU A 263 -22.46 -6.77 -0.52
N GLN A 264 -23.32 -7.79 -0.40
CA GLN A 264 -24.62 -7.83 -1.06
C GLN A 264 -25.55 -6.72 -0.56
N ILE A 265 -25.55 -6.42 0.74
CA ILE A 265 -26.35 -5.33 1.31
C ILE A 265 -25.82 -3.96 0.90
N LEU A 266 -24.50 -3.79 0.76
CA LEU A 266 -23.92 -2.53 0.32
C LEU A 266 -24.16 -2.23 -1.15
N LEU A 267 -24.17 -3.26 -2.01
CA LEU A 267 -24.18 -3.05 -3.45
C LEU A 267 -25.36 -2.17 -3.94
N PRO A 268 -26.62 -2.34 -3.51
CA PRO A 268 -27.73 -1.47 -3.93
C PRO A 268 -27.56 0.02 -3.60
N ILE A 269 -26.79 0.36 -2.57
CA ILE A 269 -26.60 1.74 -2.11
C ILE A 269 -25.29 2.38 -2.63
N MET A 270 -24.47 1.65 -3.39
CA MET A 270 -23.25 2.17 -4.02
C MET A 270 -23.54 2.94 -5.32
N VAL A 271 -22.73 3.96 -5.60
CA VAL A 271 -22.77 4.72 -6.86
C VAL A 271 -22.23 3.90 -8.04
N GLU A 272 -22.82 4.07 -9.22
CA GLU A 272 -22.40 3.40 -10.46
C GLU A 272 -21.08 3.98 -11.05
N PRO A 273 -20.25 3.16 -11.73
CA PRO A 273 -20.35 1.70 -11.85
C PRO A 273 -19.99 1.00 -10.54
N LYS A 274 -20.90 0.17 -10.02
CA LYS A 274 -20.69 -0.50 -8.72
C LYS A 274 -20.05 -1.88 -8.87
N ARG A 275 -19.04 -2.14 -8.03
CA ARG A 275 -18.29 -3.40 -7.97
C ARG A 275 -17.97 -3.74 -6.53
N ALA A 276 -18.52 -4.84 -6.03
CA ALA A 276 -18.19 -5.36 -4.71
C ALA A 276 -17.68 -6.80 -4.84
N GLN A 277 -16.46 -7.04 -4.38
CA GLN A 277 -15.76 -8.32 -4.57
C GLN A 277 -15.07 -8.79 -3.29
N MET A 278 -14.98 -10.12 -3.18
CA MET A 278 -14.26 -10.79 -2.12
C MET A 278 -13.28 -11.78 -2.71
N ILE A 279 -12.00 -11.65 -2.34
CA ILE A 279 -10.97 -12.62 -2.69
C ILE A 279 -10.77 -13.54 -1.50
N HIS A 280 -10.91 -14.84 -1.69
CA HIS A 280 -10.78 -15.81 -0.61
C HIS A 280 -10.10 -17.09 -1.08
N LEU A 281 -9.74 -17.93 -0.12
CA LEU A 281 -9.25 -19.27 -0.39
C LEU A 281 -10.42 -20.25 -0.45
N ALA A 282 -10.52 -21.05 -1.51
CA ALA A 282 -11.49 -22.12 -1.62
C ALA A 282 -11.04 -23.37 -0.82
N PRO A 283 -11.95 -24.32 -0.51
CA PRO A 283 -11.59 -25.58 0.13
C PRO A 283 -10.53 -26.39 -0.64
N THR A 284 -10.43 -26.20 -1.96
CA THR A 284 -9.42 -26.80 -2.84
C THR A 284 -8.01 -26.25 -2.62
N GLY A 285 -7.87 -25.13 -1.88
CA GLY A 285 -6.61 -24.40 -1.74
C GLY A 285 -6.31 -23.42 -2.87
N GLU A 286 -7.20 -23.30 -3.86
CA GLU A 286 -7.12 -22.27 -4.89
C GLU A 286 -7.64 -20.93 -4.36
N VAL A 287 -7.15 -19.82 -4.91
CA VAL A 287 -7.76 -18.52 -4.60
C VAL A 287 -8.83 -18.22 -5.61
N HIS A 288 -9.97 -17.77 -5.09
CA HIS A 288 -11.15 -17.44 -5.84
C HIS A 288 -11.50 -15.98 -5.62
N THR A 289 -12.12 -15.38 -6.63
CA THR A 289 -12.78 -14.09 -6.55
C THR A 289 -14.28 -14.32 -6.66
N TRP A 290 -15.01 -13.88 -5.64
CA TRP A 290 -16.47 -13.85 -5.63
C TRP A 290 -16.96 -12.41 -5.88
N ASN A 291 -17.99 -12.26 -6.72
CA ASN A 291 -18.59 -10.98 -7.07
C ASN A 291 -20.01 -10.87 -6.53
N ALA A 292 -20.26 -9.88 -5.66
CA ALA A 292 -21.53 -9.71 -4.98
C ALA A 292 -22.72 -9.41 -5.91
N ALA A 293 -22.48 -8.79 -7.07
CA ALA A 293 -23.53 -8.42 -8.02
C ALA A 293 -24.10 -9.63 -8.76
N THR A 294 -23.24 -10.62 -9.04
CA THR A 294 -23.59 -11.80 -9.85
C THR A 294 -23.73 -13.07 -9.01
N ASP A 295 -23.26 -13.04 -7.77
CA ASP A 295 -23.06 -14.20 -6.89
C ASP A 295 -22.14 -15.30 -7.49
N ILE A 296 -21.39 -14.98 -8.55
CA ILE A 296 -20.48 -15.92 -9.19
C ILE A 296 -19.14 -15.91 -8.45
N CYS A 297 -18.64 -17.12 -8.18
CA CYS A 297 -17.31 -17.37 -7.62
C CYS A 297 -16.41 -18.04 -8.67
N VAL A 298 -15.35 -17.35 -9.11
CA VAL A 298 -14.42 -17.87 -10.11
C VAL A 298 -13.02 -18.06 -9.53
N PRO A 299 -12.27 -19.09 -9.96
CA PRO A 299 -10.84 -19.19 -9.67
C PRO A 299 -10.13 -17.91 -10.14
N ASP A 300 -9.30 -17.34 -9.28
CA ASP A 300 -8.49 -16.17 -9.60
C ASP A 300 -7.32 -16.58 -10.50
N THR A 301 -7.54 -16.49 -11.82
CA THR A 301 -6.55 -16.85 -12.83
C THR A 301 -5.36 -15.91 -12.86
N THR A 302 -5.41 -14.77 -12.17
CA THR A 302 -4.22 -13.90 -12.02
C THR A 302 -3.10 -14.63 -11.26
N LYS A 303 -3.41 -15.74 -10.59
CA LYS A 303 -2.43 -16.66 -10.00
C LYS A 303 -1.77 -17.66 -10.95
N LYS A 304 -1.93 -17.58 -12.30
CA LYS A 304 -0.78 -17.88 -13.16
C LYS A 304 0.25 -16.84 -12.78
N ALA A 305 1.02 -17.15 -11.73
CA ALA A 305 1.66 -16.21 -10.81
C ALA A 305 1.74 -14.87 -11.50
N ILE A 306 0.95 -13.85 -11.08
CA ILE A 306 1.35 -12.47 -11.35
C ILE A 306 2.84 -12.57 -11.08
N PRO A 307 3.71 -12.42 -12.09
CA PRO A 307 5.04 -12.04 -11.75
C PRO A 307 4.69 -10.73 -11.06
N LEU A 308 4.76 -10.70 -9.72
CA LEU A 308 5.63 -9.72 -9.11
C LEU A 308 6.77 -9.75 -10.09
N ARG A 309 6.79 -8.80 -11.04
CA ARG A 309 7.85 -8.70 -12.01
C ARG A 309 9.01 -8.68 -11.06
N SER A 310 9.64 -9.84 -10.89
CA SER A 310 10.87 -9.93 -10.21
C SER A 310 11.62 -8.92 -11.06
N CYS A 311 12.10 -7.86 -10.43
CA CYS A 311 13.47 -7.54 -10.74
C CYS A 311 14.15 -8.91 -10.72
N LYS A 312 14.30 -9.51 -11.91
CA LYS A 312 15.32 -10.51 -12.12
C LYS A 312 16.52 -9.68 -11.73
N GLU A 313 16.94 -9.86 -10.50
CA GLU A 313 18.31 -9.63 -10.11
C GLU A 313 19.09 -10.44 -11.15
N THR A 314 19.46 -9.78 -12.26
CA THR A 314 20.78 -10.00 -12.81
C THR A 314 21.67 -10.03 -11.60
N LYS A 315 22.26 -11.20 -11.30
CA LYS A 315 23.20 -11.41 -10.20
C LYS A 315 23.99 -10.13 -10.03
N SER A 316 23.62 -9.31 -9.05
CA SER A 316 24.40 -8.12 -8.76
C SER A 316 25.68 -8.69 -8.20
N GLY A 317 26.74 -8.65 -9.01
CA GLY A 317 28.07 -8.62 -8.44
C GLY A 317 28.02 -7.61 -7.29
N SER A 318 28.45 -8.05 -6.12
CA SER A 318 28.51 -7.24 -4.92
C SER A 318 29.02 -5.83 -5.27
N CYS A 319 28.14 -4.83 -5.19
CA CYS A 319 28.55 -3.42 -5.25
C CYS A 319 29.05 -2.91 -3.89
N PHE A 320 29.27 -3.82 -2.93
CA PHE A 320 29.93 -3.56 -1.66
C PHE A 320 30.86 -4.73 -1.38
N ALA A 321 31.95 -4.81 -2.16
CA ALA A 321 33.18 -5.34 -1.59
C ALA A 321 33.53 -4.46 -0.38
N GLU A 322 33.92 -5.09 0.73
CA GLU A 322 34.44 -4.38 1.89
C GLU A 322 35.54 -3.41 1.44
N PRO A 323 35.49 -2.13 1.85
CA PRO A 323 36.59 -1.23 1.55
C PRO A 323 37.80 -1.66 2.37
N ASN A 324 38.91 -1.93 1.68
CA ASN A 324 40.24 -1.82 2.28
C ASN A 324 40.35 -0.40 2.89
N PRO A 325 40.83 -0.26 4.13
CA PRO A 325 40.94 1.04 4.77
C PRO A 325 42.22 1.73 4.29
N SER A 326 42.16 2.39 3.13
CA SER A 326 43.07 3.48 2.76
C SER A 326 42.62 4.11 1.44
N GLU A 327 42.55 5.44 1.45
CA GLU A 327 42.50 6.38 0.31
C GLU A 327 41.13 7.06 0.04
N ASP A 328 41.19 8.39 0.24
CA ASP A 328 40.18 9.40 -0.04
C ASP A 328 39.53 9.25 -1.43
N SER A 329 38.20 9.14 -1.47
CA SER A 329 37.43 9.60 -2.64
C SER A 329 35.94 9.81 -2.34
N ASN A 330 35.47 11.00 -2.73
CA ASN A 330 34.09 11.50 -2.70
C ASN A 330 33.09 10.55 -3.40
N LEU A 331 32.26 9.85 -2.62
CA LEU A 331 31.05 9.19 -3.12
C LEU A 331 29.89 9.35 -2.12
N ASP A 332 29.47 10.60 -1.92
CA ASP A 332 28.20 10.98 -1.30
C ASP A 332 27.46 11.86 -2.32
N GLU A 333 26.48 11.31 -3.06
CA GLU A 333 25.35 12.05 -3.66
C GLU A 333 24.49 11.12 -4.53
N ILE A 334 23.55 10.40 -3.92
CA ILE A 334 22.25 10.20 -4.56
C ILE A 334 21.32 11.24 -3.95
N VAL A 335 21.40 12.43 -4.53
CA VAL A 335 20.43 13.48 -4.32
C VAL A 335 19.10 12.97 -4.88
N LEU A 336 18.05 13.02 -4.06
CA LEU A 336 16.71 13.17 -4.59
C LEU A 336 16.71 14.53 -5.33
N ILE A 337 16.95 14.49 -6.63
CA ILE A 337 16.84 15.64 -7.54
C ILE A 337 15.38 16.06 -7.63
#